data_AF-A0A8S4A1S9-F1
#
_entry.id   AF-A0A8S4A1S9-F1
#
_cell.length_a   1.000
_cell.length_b   1.000
_cell.length_c   1.000
_cell.angle_alpha   90.00
_cell.angle_beta   90.00
_cell.angle_gamma   90.00
#
_symmetry.space_group_name_H-M   'P 1'
#
loop_
_entity.id
_entity.type
_entity.pdbx_description
1 polymer ?
#
loop_
_entity_poly.entity_id
_entity_poly.type
_entity_poly.pdbx_seq_one_letter_code
_entity_poly.pdbx_strand_id
1 'polypeptide(L)'
;VGSDKRGYGKVNHQRIALTENSVDLIHEIMTVGPNFKYASNFLWPFKLNSSLGGWHHKYRHYNDGGDYGFRDTKIDALVRQML
;
A
#
# COMPACT_ATOMS: atom_id res chain seq x y z
N VAL A 1 10.39 -13.53 -6.03
CA VAL A 1 9.22 -14.44 -5.89
C VAL A 1 8.59 -14.20 -4.53
N GLY A 2 7.58 -13.33 -4.43
CA GLY A 2 6.93 -13.01 -3.14
C GLY A 2 6.06 -11.75 -3.11
N SER A 3 6.16 -10.87 -4.10
CA SER A 3 5.48 -9.56 -4.16
C SER A 3 3.96 -9.62 -4.35
N ASP A 4 3.41 -10.72 -4.90
CA ASP A 4 1.99 -10.79 -5.27
C ASP A 4 1.06 -11.29 -4.15
N LYS A 5 1.56 -11.48 -2.92
CA LYS A 5 0.78 -12.11 -1.84
C LYS A 5 -0.12 -11.17 -1.04
N ARG A 6 -0.06 -9.85 -1.28
CA ARG A 6 -0.79 -8.85 -0.47
C ARG A 6 -1.90 -8.11 -1.23
N GLY A 7 -2.01 -8.29 -2.55
CA GLY A 7 -3.04 -7.67 -3.39
C GLY A 7 -4.35 -8.44 -3.33
N TYR A 8 -5.44 -7.76 -2.95
CA TYR A 8 -6.79 -8.32 -2.98
C TYR A 8 -7.78 -7.32 -3.58
N GLY A 9 -8.74 -7.81 -4.34
CA GLY A 9 -9.87 -7.05 -4.85
C GLY A 9 -11.12 -7.22 -3.98
N LYS A 10 -11.99 -6.21 -4.01
CA LYS A 10 -13.33 -6.20 -3.42
C LYS A 10 -14.36 -6.51 -4.51
N VAL A 11 -14.92 -7.71 -4.48
CA VAL A 11 -15.97 -8.15 -5.42
C VAL A 11 -17.17 -8.61 -4.61
N ASN A 12 -18.34 -7.99 -4.79
CA ASN A 12 -19.56 -8.33 -4.03
C ASN A 12 -19.34 -8.35 -2.51
N HIS A 13 -18.57 -7.39 -1.98
CA HIS A 13 -18.16 -7.31 -0.57
C HIS A 13 -17.27 -8.46 -0.09
N GLN A 14 -16.78 -9.32 -0.98
CA GLN A 14 -15.84 -10.38 -0.69
C GLN A 14 -14.42 -9.97 -1.08
N ARG A 15 -13.45 -10.50 -0.34
CA ARG A 15 -12.02 -10.28 -0.55
C ARG A 15 -11.47 -11.41 -1.42
N ILE A 16 -11.07 -11.09 -2.65
CA ILE A 16 -10.56 -12.05 -3.63
C ILE A 16 -9.08 -11.75 -3.91
N ALA A 17 -8.23 -12.78 -3.97
CA ALA A 17 -6.82 -12.59 -4.30
C ALA A 17 -6.67 -12.08 -5.74
N LEU A 18 -5.84 -11.06 -5.95
CA LEU A 18 -5.50 -10.61 -7.30
C LEU A 18 -4.54 -11.63 -7.93
N THR A 19 -4.77 -11.96 -9.20
CA THR A 19 -3.92 -12.85 -10.00
C THR A 19 -3.15 -12.04 -11.07
N GLU A 20 -2.43 -12.73 -11.95
CA GLU A 20 -1.26 -12.27 -12.73
C GLU A 20 -1.44 -10.99 -13.59
N ASN A 21 -2.66 -10.51 -13.86
CA ASN A 21 -2.92 -9.39 -14.77
C ASN A 21 -3.32 -8.08 -14.06
N SER A 22 -2.52 -7.62 -13.09
CA SER A 22 -2.79 -6.37 -12.34
C SER A 22 -2.17 -5.10 -12.93
N VAL A 23 -1.52 -5.19 -14.10
CA VAL A 23 -0.75 -4.08 -14.70
C VAL A 23 -1.62 -2.84 -14.97
N ASP A 24 -2.79 -3.01 -15.57
CA ASP A 24 -3.69 -1.90 -15.88
C ASP A 24 -4.21 -1.21 -14.61
N LEU A 25 -4.48 -1.99 -13.56
CA LEU A 25 -4.94 -1.47 -12.28
C LEU A 25 -3.85 -0.63 -11.60
N ILE A 26 -2.60 -1.09 -11.63
CA ILE A 26 -1.47 -0.35 -11.08
C ILE A 26 -1.28 0.96 -11.86
N HIS A 27 -1.31 0.90 -13.19
CA HIS A 27 -1.14 2.07 -14.04
C HIS A 27 -2.24 3.12 -13.79
N GLU A 28 -3.49 2.70 -13.74
CA GLU A 28 -4.65 3.56 -13.48
C GLU A 28 -4.53 4.30 -12.14
N ILE A 29 -4.03 3.63 -11.09
CA ILE A 29 -3.83 4.22 -9.77
C ILE A 29 -2.63 5.16 -9.76
N MET A 30 -1.48 4.74 -10.31
CA MET A 30 -0.24 5.53 -10.28
C MET A 30 -0.33 6.82 -11.10
N THR A 31 -1.10 6.81 -12.19
CA THR A 31 -1.27 7.99 -13.07
C THR A 31 -2.48 8.84 -12.70
N VAL A 32 -3.30 8.40 -11.73
CA VAL A 32 -4.58 9.03 -11.38
C VAL A 32 -5.48 9.14 -12.63
N GLY A 33 -5.70 8.00 -13.29
CA GLY A 33 -6.48 7.91 -14.52
C GLY A 33 -7.98 8.22 -14.33
N PRO A 34 -8.76 8.21 -15.44
CA PRO A 34 -10.17 8.59 -15.45
C PRO A 34 -11.07 7.72 -14.55
N ASN A 35 -10.68 6.48 -14.31
CA ASN A 35 -11.36 5.50 -13.46
C ASN A 35 -10.68 5.33 -12.08
N PHE A 36 -9.79 6.23 -11.67
CA PHE A 36 -9.04 6.15 -10.41
C PHE A 36 -9.92 5.80 -9.20
N LYS A 37 -11.09 6.45 -9.08
CA LYS A 37 -12.03 6.18 -7.98
C LYS A 37 -12.50 4.73 -7.95
N TYR A 38 -12.78 4.13 -9.11
CA TYR A 38 -13.21 2.74 -9.21
C TYR A 38 -12.04 1.79 -8.95
N ALA A 39 -10.88 2.06 -9.55
CA ALA A 39 -9.65 1.28 -9.33
C ALA A 39 -9.22 1.27 -7.86
N SER A 40 -9.23 2.43 -7.18
CA SER A 40 -8.90 2.54 -5.77
C SER A 40 -9.93 1.85 -4.87
N ASN A 41 -11.23 1.93 -5.18
CA ASN A 41 -12.27 1.27 -4.39
C ASN A 41 -12.33 -0.25 -4.61
N PHE A 42 -11.85 -0.71 -5.76
CA PHE A 42 -11.69 -2.13 -6.05
C PHE A 42 -10.62 -2.76 -5.17
N LEU A 43 -9.54 -2.05 -4.84
CA LEU A 43 -8.52 -2.58 -3.94
C LEU A 43 -9.07 -2.77 -2.51
N TRP A 44 -8.87 -3.96 -1.96
CA TRP A 44 -9.09 -4.21 -0.54
C TRP A 44 -7.92 -3.61 0.28
N PRO A 45 -8.15 -3.12 1.50
CA PRO A 45 -7.07 -2.65 2.37
C PRO A 45 -5.91 -3.65 2.48
N PHE A 46 -4.69 -3.18 2.19
CA PHE A 46 -3.50 -4.00 2.28
C PHE A 46 -3.24 -4.42 3.73
N LYS A 47 -3.03 -5.72 3.95
CA LYS A 47 -2.57 -6.23 5.24
C LYS A 47 -1.04 -6.30 5.20
N LEU A 48 -0.40 -5.31 5.82
CA LEU A 48 1.05 -5.20 5.93
C LEU A 48 1.56 -5.84 7.23
N ASN A 49 2.84 -6.22 7.27
CA ASN A 49 3.49 -6.64 8.52
C ASN A 49 3.93 -5.41 9.33
N SER A 50 4.27 -5.63 10.60
CA SER A 50 5.07 -4.64 11.35
C SER A 50 6.41 -4.41 10.65
N SER A 51 6.91 -3.17 10.69
CA SER A 51 8.21 -2.83 10.08
C SER A 51 9.35 -3.67 10.67
N LEU A 52 10.17 -4.24 9.79
CA LEU A 52 11.42 -4.88 10.19
C LEU A 52 12.32 -3.83 10.89
N GLY A 53 12.80 -4.16 12.09
CA GLY A 53 13.56 -3.23 12.95
C GLY A 53 12.69 -2.39 13.90
N GLY A 54 11.36 -2.50 13.81
CA GLY A 54 10.42 -1.83 14.71
C GLY A 54 10.16 -0.37 14.36
N TRP A 55 9.64 0.37 15.34
CA TRP A 55 9.29 1.79 15.21
C TRP A 55 10.17 2.58 16.17
N HIS A 56 10.59 3.77 15.76
CA HIS A 56 11.45 4.64 16.56
C HIS A 56 10.65 5.39 17.62
N HIS A 57 9.76 6.30 17.19
CA HIS A 57 8.90 7.12 18.04
C HIS A 57 7.54 7.33 17.37
N LYS A 58 6.63 6.37 17.57
CA LYS A 58 5.27 6.34 16.99
C LYS A 58 4.46 7.61 17.18
N TYR A 59 4.68 8.32 18.29
CA TYR A 59 3.89 9.49 18.69
C TYR A 59 4.58 10.82 18.36
N ARG A 60 5.66 10.81 17.57
CA ARG A 60 6.34 12.02 17.10
C ARG A 60 6.27 12.12 15.58
N HIS A 61 6.17 13.34 15.06
CA HIS A 61 6.12 13.60 13.63
C HIS A 61 7.45 13.22 12.96
N TYR A 62 7.40 12.74 11.71
CA TYR A 62 8.57 12.26 10.98
C TYR A 62 9.67 13.33 10.84
N ASN A 63 9.28 14.59 10.57
CA ASN A 63 10.24 15.70 10.46
C ASN A 63 10.99 15.97 11.77
N ASP A 64 10.45 15.57 12.92
CA ASP A 64 11.06 15.73 14.24
C ASP A 64 11.79 14.45 14.71
N GLY A 65 12.03 13.51 13.80
CA GLY A 65 12.67 12.22 14.09
C GLY A 65 11.72 11.15 14.65
N GLY A 66 10.42 11.28 14.40
CA GLY A 66 9.42 10.27 14.75
C GLY A 66 8.93 9.44 13.57
N ASP A 67 7.73 8.86 13.70
CA ASP A 67 7.22 7.89 12.72
C ASP A 67 5.90 8.26 12.03
N TYR A 68 5.10 9.17 12.58
CA TYR A 68 3.85 9.54 11.91
C TYR A 68 4.04 10.75 10.98
N GLY A 69 3.13 10.93 10.02
CA GLY A 69 3.12 12.09 9.14
C GLY A 69 3.74 11.83 7.77
N PHE A 70 3.81 12.90 6.97
CA PHE A 70 4.31 12.87 5.60
C PHE A 70 5.82 12.65 5.59
N ARG A 71 6.27 11.65 4.82
CA ARG A 71 7.70 11.29 4.68
C ARG A 71 8.24 11.51 3.27
N ASP A 72 7.46 12.14 2.39
CA ASP A 72 7.76 12.27 0.97
C ASP A 72 8.09 10.90 0.34
N THR A 73 9.05 10.84 -0.57
CA THR A 73 9.55 9.61 -1.21
C THR A 73 10.12 8.57 -0.25
N LYS A 74 10.37 8.90 1.03
CA LYS A 74 10.91 7.95 2.02
C LYS A 74 9.87 6.96 2.55
N ILE A 75 8.59 7.13 2.20
CA ILE A 75 7.55 6.15 2.52
C ILE A 75 7.83 4.78 1.87
N ASP A 76 8.44 4.76 0.68
CA ASP A 76 8.73 3.53 -0.05
C ASP A 76 9.68 2.61 0.72
N ALA A 77 10.68 3.19 1.41
CA ALA A 77 11.59 2.44 2.25
C ALA A 77 10.85 1.78 3.44
N LEU A 78 9.90 2.50 4.06
CA LEU A 78 9.08 1.95 5.13
C LEU A 78 8.18 0.82 4.62
N VAL A 79 7.51 1.01 3.48
CA VAL A 79 6.64 0.00 2.90
C VAL A 79 7.44 -1.27 2.59
N ARG A 80 8.66 -1.15 2.04
CA ARG A 80 9.56 -2.30 1.80
C ARG A 80 9.92 -3.08 3.06
N GLN A 81 9.96 -2.44 4.23
CA GLN A 81 10.20 -3.11 5.52
C GLN A 81 8.95 -3.86 6.05
N MET A 82 7.77 -3.62 5.47
CA MET A 82 6.50 -4.22 5.88
C MET A 82 5.94 -5.23 4.87
N LEU A 83 6.50 -5.27 3.66
CA LEU A 83 6.19 -6.25 2.63
C LEU A 83 6.80 -7.61 2.97
#